data_AF-A0A2E4HA38-F1
#
_entry.id   AF-A0A2E4HA38-F1
#
_cell.length_a   1.000
_cell.length_b   1.000
_cell.length_c   1.000
_cell.angle_alpha   90.00
_cell.angle_beta   90.00
_cell.angle_gamma   90.00
#
_symmetry.space_group_name_H-M   'P 1'
#
loop_
_entity.id
_entity.type
_entity.pdbx_description
1 polymer ?
#
loop_
_entity_poly.entity_id
_entity_poly.type
_entity_poly.pdbx_seq_one_letter_code
_entity_poly.pdbx_strand_id
1 'polypeptide(L)'
;GGYGVGQEIPYATETYSIMAGEPGLAKREALSEKFFDMNRKWANCVGIFEEPLWPLFNPNLVTAWDQRPTANGNLHGITEVNSIKLK
;
A
#
# COMPACT_ATOMS: atom_id res chain seq x y z
N GLY A 1 6.22 8.72 1.67
CA GLY A 1 7.67 8.87 1.42
C GLY A 1 8.14 7.73 0.55
N GLY A 2 8.89 8.01 -0.52
CA GLY A 2 9.46 6.96 -1.36
C GLY A 2 10.40 6.09 -0.53
N TYR A 3 10.22 4.78 -0.60
CA TYR A 3 11.05 3.81 0.12
C TYR A 3 12.53 3.99 -0.28
N GLY A 4 13.40 4.28 0.69
CA GLY A 4 14.85 4.20 0.54
C GLY A 4 15.47 4.93 -0.66
N VAL A 5 15.02 6.15 -1.00
CA VAL A 5 15.65 6.92 -2.08
C VAL A 5 17.15 7.12 -1.80
N GLY A 6 18.01 6.45 -2.59
CA GLY A 6 19.47 6.52 -2.48
C GLY A 6 20.15 5.43 -1.64
N GLN A 7 19.44 4.41 -1.15
CA GLN A 7 20.05 3.29 -0.40
C GLN A 7 20.15 2.02 -1.25
N GLU A 8 21.34 1.41 -1.29
CA GLU A 8 21.54 0.08 -1.89
C GLU A 8 21.22 -1.01 -0.87
N ILE A 9 20.09 -1.69 -1.03
CA ILE A 9 19.61 -2.74 -0.12
C ILE A 9 19.50 -4.05 -0.91
N PRO A 10 20.52 -4.93 -0.88
CA PRO A 10 20.59 -6.09 -1.78
C PRO A 10 19.38 -7.03 -1.72
N TYR A 11 18.85 -7.31 -0.52
CA TYR A 11 17.67 -8.17 -0.37
C TYR A 11 16.41 -7.52 -0.96
N ALA A 12 16.29 -6.19 -0.88
CA ALA A 12 15.18 -5.46 -1.44
C ALA A 12 15.22 -5.54 -2.97
N THR A 13 16.38 -5.25 -3.57
CA THR A 13 16.60 -5.39 -5.01
C THR A 13 16.26 -6.79 -5.49
N GLU A 14 16.76 -7.84 -4.83
CA GLU A 14 16.46 -9.24 -5.17
C GLU A 14 14.94 -9.50 -5.15
N THR A 15 14.25 -9.16 -4.05
CA THR A 15 12.81 -9.40 -3.95
C THR A 15 12.00 -8.60 -4.96
N TYR A 16 12.35 -7.34 -5.21
CA TYR A 16 11.65 -6.49 -6.18
C TYR A 16 11.87 -6.98 -7.62
N SER A 17 13.10 -7.35 -7.99
CA SER A 17 13.41 -7.84 -9.33
C SER A 17 12.68 -9.15 -9.64
N ILE A 18 12.59 -10.07 -8.68
CA ILE A 18 11.85 -11.33 -8.86
C ILE A 18 10.34 -11.03 -8.92
N MET A 19 9.82 -10.22 -8.00
CA MET A 19 8.39 -9.91 -7.92
C MET A 19 7.87 -9.17 -9.16
N ALA A 20 8.71 -8.35 -9.80
CA ALA A 20 8.34 -7.62 -11.02
C ALA A 20 7.92 -8.54 -12.19
N GLY A 21 8.47 -9.76 -12.24
CA GLY A 21 8.17 -10.75 -13.28
C GLY A 21 7.24 -11.88 -12.84
N GLU A 22 6.81 -11.91 -11.57
CA GLU A 22 6.03 -13.03 -11.01
C GLU A 22 4.53 -12.69 -10.98
N PRO A 23 3.68 -13.40 -11.76
CA PRO A 23 2.23 -13.16 -11.77
C PRO A 23 1.47 -13.89 -10.65
N GLY A 24 2.05 -14.92 -10.03
CA GLY A 24 1.36 -15.77 -9.06
C GLY A 24 1.21 -15.11 -7.69
N LEU A 25 -0.02 -14.93 -7.22
CA LEU A 25 -0.34 -14.29 -5.93
C LEU A 25 0.44 -14.89 -4.77
N ALA A 26 0.33 -16.20 -4.55
CA ALA A 26 0.97 -16.87 -3.42
C ALA A 26 2.50 -16.68 -3.39
N LYS A 27 3.15 -16.64 -4.57
CA LYS A 27 4.58 -16.40 -4.65
C LYS A 27 4.94 -14.95 -4.36
N ARG A 28 4.12 -14.00 -4.82
CA ARG A 28 4.30 -12.57 -4.51
C ARG A 28 4.11 -12.29 -3.03
N GLU A 29 3.17 -12.96 -2.37
CA GLU A 29 2.95 -12.88 -0.93
C GLU A 29 4.19 -13.37 -0.17
N ALA A 30 4.70 -14.57 -0.49
CA ALA A 30 5.92 -15.10 0.13
C ALA A 30 7.16 -14.20 -0.10
N LEU A 31 7.29 -13.59 -1.28
CA LEU A 31 8.37 -12.63 -1.57
C LEU A 31 8.21 -11.33 -0.75
N SER A 32 6.96 -10.88 -0.54
CA SER A 32 6.65 -9.72 0.29
C SER A 32 6.97 -9.98 1.76
N GLU A 33 6.60 -11.16 2.27
CA GLU A 33 6.95 -11.59 3.64
C GLU A 33 8.46 -11.59 3.86
N LYS A 34 9.24 -12.20 2.94
CA LYS A 34 10.72 -12.20 3.00
C LYS A 34 11.28 -10.78 3.03
N PHE A 35 10.71 -9.86 2.24
CA PHE A 35 11.12 -8.45 2.23
C PHE A 35 10.85 -7.77 3.58
N PHE A 36 9.65 -7.95 4.14
CA PHE A 36 9.28 -7.33 5.42
C PHE A 36 10.06 -7.90 6.61
N ASP A 37 10.35 -9.20 6.61
CA ASP A 37 11.20 -9.84 7.62
C ASP A 37 12.62 -9.23 7.63
N MET A 38 13.19 -9.05 6.44
CA MET A 38 14.51 -8.44 6.30
C MET A 38 14.50 -6.94 6.66
N ASN A 39 13.45 -6.21 6.29
CA ASN A 39 13.27 -4.82 6.73
C ASN A 39 13.22 -4.70 8.24
N ARG A 40 12.46 -5.58 8.91
CA ARG A 40 12.40 -5.63 10.36
C ARG A 40 13.77 -5.95 10.96
N LYS A 41 14.46 -6.98 10.44
CA LYS A 41 15.77 -7.42 10.94
C LYS A 41 16.81 -6.30 10.91
N TRP A 42 16.81 -5.51 9.83
CA TRP A 42 17.80 -4.43 9.61
C TRP A 42 17.29 -3.05 10.00
N ALA A 43 16.08 -2.95 10.57
CA ALA A 43 15.42 -1.70 10.92
C ALA A 43 15.39 -0.68 9.77
N ASN A 44 15.21 -1.16 8.53
CA ASN A 44 15.11 -0.29 7.36
C ASN A 44 13.70 0.31 7.26
N CYS A 45 13.64 1.62 7.00
CA CYS A 45 12.39 2.38 6.83
C CYS A 45 11.35 2.14 7.93
N VAL A 46 11.74 2.36 9.19
CA VAL A 46 10.84 2.22 10.36
C VAL A 46 9.60 3.11 10.19
N GLY A 47 8.43 2.47 10.05
CA GLY A 47 7.15 3.17 10.06
C GLY A 47 6.80 3.67 11.45
N ILE A 48 6.26 4.89 11.55
CA ILE A 48 5.93 5.54 12.83
C ILE A 48 4.42 5.51 13.08
N PHE A 49 3.61 5.81 12.06
CA PHE A 49 2.15 5.69 12.10
C PHE A 49 1.62 5.42 10.69
N GLU A 50 0.46 4.79 10.62
CA GLU A 50 -0.33 4.73 9.39
C GLU A 50 -1.23 5.97 9.35
N GLU A 51 -1.16 6.71 8.25
CA GLU A 51 -2.02 7.87 8.03
C GLU A 51 -3.33 7.40 7.40
N PRO A 52 -4.47 7.49 8.11
CA PRO A 52 -5.76 7.20 7.49
C PRO A 52 -6.08 8.26 6.44
N LEU A 53 -6.57 7.81 5.28
CA LEU A 53 -7.10 8.72 4.28
C LEU A 53 -8.54 9.08 4.65
N TRP A 54 -8.83 10.37 4.81
CA TRP A 54 -10.18 10.87 5.09
C TRP A 54 -10.77 11.59 3.87
N PRO A 55 -11.44 10.89 2.95
CA PRO A 55 -12.11 11.56 1.86
C PRO A 55 -13.33 12.34 2.38
N LEU A 56 -13.38 13.63 2.07
CA LEU A 56 -14.52 14.49 2.38
C LEU A 56 -15.63 14.27 1.34
N PHE A 57 -16.87 14.13 1.80
CA PHE A 57 -18.04 13.98 0.94
C PHE A 57 -19.24 14.79 1.45
N ASN A 58 -20.21 15.04 0.58
CA ASN A 58 -21.44 15.75 0.95
C ASN A 58 -22.46 14.78 1.58
N PRO A 59 -22.75 14.87 2.89
CA PRO A 59 -23.72 13.99 3.56
C PRO A 59 -25.17 14.23 3.07
N ASN A 60 -25.42 15.33 2.35
CA ASN A 60 -26.72 15.56 1.72
C ASN A 60 -26.91 14.76 0.43
N LEU A 61 -25.85 14.20 -0.15
CA LEU A 61 -25.91 13.43 -1.39
C LEU A 61 -25.55 11.96 -1.19
N VAL A 62 -24.65 11.64 -0.27
CA VAL A 62 -24.16 10.28 -0.02
C VAL A 62 -24.83 9.68 1.21
N THR A 63 -25.44 8.51 1.06
CA THR A 63 -26.08 7.73 2.13
C THR A 63 -25.15 6.69 2.74
N ALA A 64 -24.22 6.15 1.95
CA ALA A 64 -23.19 5.22 2.42
C ALA A 64 -21.98 5.23 1.48
N TRP A 65 -20.80 4.95 2.02
CA TRP A 65 -19.56 4.76 1.26
C TRP A 65 -18.65 3.77 2.00
N ASP A 66 -18.28 2.65 1.36
CA ASP A 66 -17.31 1.68 1.88
C ASP A 66 -15.87 2.19 1.63
N GLN A 67 -15.30 2.87 2.64
CA GLN A 67 -13.96 3.43 2.58
C GLN A 67 -12.94 2.41 3.10
N ARG A 68 -12.38 1.61 2.18
CA ARG A 68 -11.39 0.57 2.51
C ARG A 68 -9.97 1.14 2.62
N PRO A 69 -9.07 0.43 3.32
CA PRO A 69 -7.65 0.76 3.30
C PRO A 69 -7.13 0.86 1.86
N THR A 70 -6.34 1.89 1.61
CA THR A 70 -5.76 2.15 0.30
C THR A 70 -4.27 2.41 0.47
N ALA A 71 -3.47 1.99 -0.51
CA ALA A 71 -2.04 2.31 -0.51
C ALA A 71 -1.83 3.84 -0.54
N ASN A 72 -0.61 4.32 -0.38
CA ASN A 72 -0.29 5.74 -0.54
C ASN A 72 -0.01 6.09 -2.02
N GLY A 73 -0.47 7.24 -2.50
CA GLY A 73 -0.11 7.83 -3.80
C GLY A 73 -1.16 8.85 -4.32
N ASN A 74 -1.30 8.99 -5.65
CA ASN A 74 -2.28 9.89 -6.27
C ASN A 74 -3.64 9.20 -6.50
N LEU A 75 -4.75 9.90 -6.23
CA LEU A 75 -6.14 9.40 -6.42
C LEU A 75 -6.58 8.25 -5.48
N HIS A 76 -5.99 8.10 -4.30
CA HIS A 76 -6.30 6.97 -3.42
C HIS A 76 -7.69 7.08 -2.79
N GLY A 77 -8.24 8.29 -2.72
CA GLY A 77 -9.59 8.55 -2.21
C GLY A 77 -10.72 8.10 -3.14
N ILE A 78 -10.42 7.60 -4.34
CA ILE A 78 -11.43 7.09 -5.29
C ILE A 78 -11.43 5.56 -5.43
N THR A 79 -10.58 4.84 -4.67
CA THR A 79 -10.39 3.39 -4.82
C THR A 79 -11.63 2.54 -4.56
N GLU A 80 -12.72 3.13 -4.05
CA GLU A 80 -14.01 2.45 -3.86
C GLU A 80 -15.20 3.33 -4.29
N VAL A 81 -15.02 4.16 -5.33
CA VAL A 81 -16.09 5.08 -5.81
C VAL A 81 -17.39 4.37 -6.19
N ASN A 82 -17.29 3.13 -6.68
CA ASN A 82 -18.45 2.31 -7.05
C ASN A 82 -19.26 1.81 -5.84
N SER A 83 -18.72 1.93 -4.63
CA SER A 83 -19.45 1.59 -3.39
C SER A 83 -20.29 2.76 -2.86
N ILE A 84 -20.16 3.95 -3.45
CA ILE A 84 -20.91 5.13 -3.04
C ILE A 84 -22.39 4.91 -3.35
N LYS A 85 -23.22 5.05 -2.31
CA LYS A 85 -24.67 5.09 -2.42
C LYS A 85 -25.13 6.53 -2.31
N LEU A 86 -25.93 6.97 -3.27
CA LEU A 86 -26.55 8.28 -3.26
C LEU A 86 -27.92 8.22 -2.55
N LYS A 87 -28.50 9.39 -2.29
CA LYS A 87 -29.91 9.50 -1.86
C LYS A 87 -30.88 9.18 -3.00
#